data_AF-A0A498J0K8-F1
#
_entry.id   AF-A0A498J0K8-F1
#
_cell.length_a   1.000
_cell.length_b   1.000
_cell.length_c   1.000
_cell.angle_alpha   90.00
_cell.angle_beta   90.00
_cell.angle_gamma   90.00
#
_symmetry.space_group_name_H-M   'P 1'
#
loop_
_entity.id
_entity.type
_entity.pdbx_description
1 polymer ?
#
loop_
_entity_poly.entity_id
_entity_poly.type
_entity_poly.pdbx_seq_one_letter_code
_entity_poly.pdbx_strand_id
1 'polypeptide(L)'
;MTPTQVFDEETNLFAMQLANAPTLHMVLKTALELDLLEIMMKAGPGAFFSLANLASQLPTKNPNIPFMLDCMLRLLANYSIFTYSICTLPNGNVKRLYDLDPVYKFLTKNERWCFHCSSLPHESG
;
A
#
# COMPACT_ATOMS: atom_id res chain seq x y z
N MET A 1 -13.50 33.92 -10.27
CA MET A 1 -13.54 32.44 -10.47
C MET A 1 -14.98 32.01 -10.35
N THR A 2 -15.54 31.45 -11.42
CA THR A 2 -16.96 31.08 -11.54
C THR A 2 -17.20 29.67 -10.96
N PRO A 3 -18.32 29.43 -10.25
CA PRO A 3 -18.61 28.14 -9.59
C PRO A 3 -18.70 26.95 -10.56
N THR A 4 -19.03 27.20 -11.82
CA THR A 4 -19.26 26.17 -12.84
C THR A 4 -17.97 25.42 -13.25
N GLN A 5 -16.80 26.05 -13.12
CA GLN A 5 -15.54 25.49 -13.57
C GLN A 5 -14.96 24.46 -12.57
N VAL A 6 -15.23 24.64 -11.28
CA VAL A 6 -14.73 23.77 -10.19
C VAL A 6 -15.48 22.43 -10.17
N PHE A 7 -16.79 22.45 -10.42
CA PHE A 7 -17.63 21.25 -10.44
C PHE A 7 -17.25 20.27 -11.57
N ASP A 8 -16.89 20.81 -12.74
CA ASP A 8 -16.52 20.00 -13.91
C ASP A 8 -15.14 19.35 -13.71
N GLU A 9 -14.20 20.05 -13.04
CA GLU A 9 -12.89 19.52 -12.67
C GLU A 9 -13.00 18.40 -11.63
N GLU A 10 -13.80 18.59 -10.57
CA GLU A 10 -14.03 17.55 -9.55
C GLU A 10 -14.72 16.30 -10.14
N THR A 11 -15.71 16.50 -11.02
CA THR A 11 -16.40 15.41 -11.71
C THR A 11 -15.45 14.63 -12.63
N ASN A 12 -14.56 15.34 -13.35
CA ASN A 12 -13.54 14.73 -14.20
C ASN A 12 -12.52 13.92 -13.37
N LEU A 13 -12.03 14.48 -12.26
CA LEU A 13 -11.12 13.78 -11.35
C LEU A 13 -11.77 12.50 -10.79
N PHE A 14 -13.04 12.56 -10.40
CA PHE A 14 -13.77 11.39 -9.92
C PHE A 14 -13.96 10.33 -11.02
N ALA A 15 -14.29 10.74 -12.25
CA ALA A 15 -14.36 9.82 -13.39
C ALA A 15 -13.01 9.13 -13.66
N MET A 16 -11.89 9.86 -13.55
CA MET A 16 -10.54 9.28 -13.67
C MET A 16 -10.22 8.31 -12.53
N GLN A 17 -10.60 8.62 -11.28
CA GLN A 17 -10.44 7.72 -10.14
C GLN A 17 -11.22 6.42 -10.35
N LEU A 18 -12.48 6.51 -10.79
CA LEU A 18 -13.31 5.34 -11.10
C LEU A 18 -12.71 4.50 -12.24
N ALA A 19 -12.24 5.14 -13.31
CA ALA A 19 -11.58 4.45 -14.42
C ALA A 19 -10.33 3.68 -13.97
N ASN A 20 -9.63 4.17 -12.94
CA ASN A 20 -8.42 3.55 -12.40
C ASN A 20 -8.67 2.62 -11.19
N ALA A 21 -9.90 2.50 -10.70
CA ALA A 21 -10.24 1.63 -9.57
C ALA A 21 -9.91 0.14 -9.80
N PRO A 22 -10.12 -0.44 -11.00
CA PRO A 22 -9.70 -1.81 -11.28
C PRO A 22 -8.18 -2.00 -11.14
N THR A 23 -7.40 -0.98 -11.50
CA THR A 23 -5.94 -0.98 -11.36
C THR A 23 -5.51 -1.08 -9.89
N LEU A 24 -6.17 -0.31 -9.01
CA LEU A 24 -5.93 -0.41 -7.56
C LEU A 24 -6.19 -1.82 -7.06
N HIS A 25 -7.33 -2.41 -7.42
CA HIS A 25 -7.69 -3.75 -7.00
C HIS A 25 -6.66 -4.79 -7.45
N MET A 26 -6.23 -4.73 -8.72
CA MET A 26 -5.21 -5.63 -9.25
C MET A 26 -3.87 -5.46 -8.53
N VAL A 27 -3.43 -4.23 -8.30
CA VAL A 27 -2.14 -3.96 -7.63
C VAL A 27 -2.17 -4.42 -6.17
N LEU A 28 -3.27 -4.19 -5.45
CA LEU A 28 -3.44 -4.68 -4.09
C LEU A 28 -3.41 -6.21 -4.05
N LYS A 29 -4.14 -6.88 -4.96
CA LYS A 29 -4.12 -8.34 -5.08
C LYS A 29 -2.71 -8.86 -5.32
N THR A 30 -1.97 -8.29 -6.26
CA THR A 30 -0.58 -8.69 -6.52
C THR A 30 0.32 -8.46 -5.30
N ALA A 31 0.13 -7.36 -4.55
CA ALA A 31 0.90 -7.11 -3.34
C ALA A 31 0.65 -8.15 -2.25
N LEU A 32 -0.57 -8.68 -2.17
CA LEU A 32 -0.93 -9.81 -1.29
C LEU A 32 -0.33 -11.12 -1.78
N GLU A 33 -0.39 -11.42 -3.08
CA GLU A 33 0.19 -12.64 -3.67
C GLU A 33 1.72 -12.69 -3.55
N LEU A 34 2.37 -11.53 -3.52
CA LEU A 34 3.81 -11.39 -3.27
C LEU A 34 4.18 -11.36 -1.78
N ASP A 35 3.21 -11.54 -0.89
CA ASP A 35 3.37 -11.46 0.57
C ASP A 35 4.08 -10.16 1.05
N LEU A 36 3.96 -9.06 0.29
CA LEU A 36 4.68 -7.82 0.57
C LEU A 36 4.32 -7.25 1.94
N LEU A 37 3.03 -7.28 2.29
CA LEU A 37 2.56 -6.83 3.58
C LEU A 37 3.13 -7.69 4.72
N GLU A 38 3.21 -9.01 4.53
CA GLU A 38 3.76 -9.91 5.54
C GLU A 38 5.27 -9.71 5.72
N ILE A 39 6.01 -9.53 4.62
CA ILE A 39 7.44 -9.21 4.62
C ILE A 39 7.69 -7.93 5.42
N MET A 40 6.88 -6.88 5.18
CA MET A 40 7.04 -5.61 5.86
C MET A 40 6.67 -5.70 7.35
N MET A 41 5.59 -6.41 7.67
CA MET A 41 5.15 -6.61 9.04
C MET A 41 6.16 -7.40 9.89
N LYS A 42 6.86 -8.38 9.30
CA LYS A 42 7.90 -9.17 9.99
C LYS A 42 9.11 -8.34 10.43
N ALA A 43 9.39 -7.21 9.80
CA ALA A 43 10.45 -6.31 10.27
C ALA A 43 10.04 -5.44 11.46
N GLY A 44 8.75 -5.40 11.79
CA GLY A 44 8.20 -4.70 12.95
C GLY A 44 7.75 -3.26 12.67
N PRO A 45 7.09 -2.62 13.64
CA PRO A 45 6.55 -1.27 13.49
C PRO A 45 7.64 -0.22 13.28
N GLY A 46 7.43 0.71 12.34
CA GLY A 46 8.38 1.78 12.03
C GLY A 46 9.58 1.33 11.19
N ALA A 47 9.55 0.10 10.67
CA ALA A 47 10.58 -0.41 9.78
C ALA A 47 10.40 0.17 8.37
N PHE A 48 11.34 1.03 7.99
CA PHE A 48 11.37 1.60 6.65
C PHE A 48 12.04 0.68 5.65
N PHE A 49 11.32 0.34 4.58
CA PHE A 49 11.79 -0.53 3.53
C PHE A 49 12.22 0.24 2.29
N SER A 50 13.40 -0.11 1.79
CA SER A 50 13.75 0.29 0.44
C SER A 50 13.35 -0.74 -0.60
N LEU A 51 13.11 -0.28 -1.82
CA LEU A 51 12.75 -1.14 -2.96
C LEU A 51 13.75 -2.26 -3.18
N ALA A 52 15.05 -1.98 -3.03
CA ALA A 52 16.10 -3.00 -3.16
C ALA A 52 15.99 -4.08 -2.06
N ASN A 53 15.72 -3.67 -0.80
CA ASN A 53 15.57 -4.60 0.32
C ASN A 53 14.28 -5.44 0.21
N LEU A 54 13.21 -4.88 -0.38
CA LEU A 54 12.00 -5.66 -0.66
C LEU A 54 12.22 -6.61 -1.82
N ALA A 55 12.81 -6.14 -2.90
CA ALA A 55 13.12 -6.97 -4.08
C ALA A 55 13.99 -8.18 -3.72
N SER A 56 14.98 -8.02 -2.82
CA SER A 56 15.86 -9.10 -2.40
C SER A 56 15.17 -10.19 -1.57
N GLN A 57 14.01 -9.89 -0.98
CA GLN A 57 13.24 -10.85 -0.18
C GLN A 57 12.21 -11.62 -1.01
N LEU A 58 11.95 -11.20 -2.24
CA LEU A 58 11.06 -11.91 -3.14
C LEU A 58 11.82 -13.06 -3.83
N PRO A 59 11.18 -14.23 -4.01
CA PRO A 59 11.78 -15.39 -4.67
C PRO A 59 11.78 -15.23 -6.19
N THR A 60 12.40 -14.17 -6.71
CA THR A 60 12.36 -13.79 -8.12
C THR A 60 13.72 -13.30 -8.61
N LYS A 61 14.04 -13.60 -9.88
CA LYS A 61 15.25 -13.13 -10.57
C LYS A 61 14.96 -12.05 -11.59
N ASN A 62 13.73 -11.52 -11.62
CA ASN A 62 13.35 -10.53 -12.60
C ASN A 62 14.03 -9.17 -12.30
N PRO A 63 14.88 -8.66 -13.20
CA PRO A 63 15.63 -7.41 -12.98
C PRO A 63 14.71 -6.18 -12.89
N ASN A 64 13.47 -6.26 -13.38
CA ASN A 64 12.50 -5.17 -13.36
C ASN A 64 11.72 -5.08 -12.03
N ILE A 65 11.93 -6.00 -11.09
CA ILE A 65 11.19 -6.05 -9.82
C ILE A 65 11.27 -4.75 -9.03
N PRO A 66 12.44 -4.10 -8.84
CA PRO A 66 12.50 -2.83 -8.10
C PRO A 66 11.62 -1.74 -8.72
N PHE A 67 11.52 -1.68 -10.05
CA PHE A 67 10.66 -0.73 -10.75
C PHE A 67 9.18 -1.06 -10.58
N MET A 68 8.80 -2.34 -10.71
CA MET A 68 7.42 -2.77 -10.49
C MET A 68 6.97 -2.51 -9.05
N LEU A 69 7.84 -2.77 -8.07
CA LEU A 69 7.58 -2.45 -6.66
C LEU A 69 7.40 -0.95 -6.43
N ASP A 70 8.20 -0.09 -7.07
CA ASP A 70 8.04 1.36 -6.93
C ASP A 70 6.67 1.83 -7.45
N CYS A 71 6.25 1.32 -8.61
CA CYS A 71 4.94 1.64 -9.17
C CYS A 71 3.79 1.14 -8.29
N MET A 72 3.89 -0.10 -7.79
CA MET A 72 2.87 -0.69 -6.91
C MET A 72 2.77 0.04 -5.58
N LEU A 73 3.87 0.21 -4.87
CA LEU A 73 3.87 0.82 -3.53
C LEU A 73 3.47 2.29 -3.59
N ARG A 74 3.85 3.03 -4.64
CA ARG A 74 3.40 4.41 -4.85
C ARG A 74 1.89 4.49 -5.09
N LEU A 75 1.33 3.60 -5.91
CA LEU A 75 -0.11 3.56 -6.11
C LEU A 75 -0.82 3.28 -4.77
N LEU A 76 -0.37 2.27 -4.02
CA LEU A 76 -0.98 1.92 -2.75
C LEU A 76 -0.80 3.01 -1.69
N ALA A 77 0.29 3.78 -1.73
CA ALA A 77 0.49 4.94 -0.87
C ALA A 77 -0.49 6.09 -1.17
N ASN A 78 -0.88 6.29 -2.43
CA ASN A 78 -1.92 7.27 -2.79
C ASN A 78 -3.30 6.93 -2.21
N TYR A 79 -3.53 5.67 -1.86
CA TYR A 79 -4.76 5.21 -1.17
C TYR A 79 -4.53 4.99 0.32
N SER A 80 -3.47 5.56 0.89
CA SER A 80 -3.13 5.48 2.32
C SER A 80 -2.97 4.05 2.84
N ILE A 81 -2.59 3.09 1.98
CA ILE A 81 -2.26 1.72 2.41
C ILE A 81 -0.82 1.62 2.90
N PHE A 82 0.04 2.46 2.33
CA PHE A 82 1.42 2.65 2.74
C PHE A 82 1.69 4.13 2.97
N THR A 83 2.72 4.41 3.73
CA THR A 83 3.36 5.73 3.77
C THR A 83 4.75 5.63 3.15
N TYR A 84 5.29 6.76 2.71
CA TYR A 84 6.67 6.80 2.29
C TYR A 84 7.38 8.06 2.80
N SER A 85 8.68 7.93 3.01
CA SER A 85 9.59 9.02 3.33
C SER A 85 10.68 9.12 2.26
N ILE A 86 11.11 10.34 1.99
CA ILE A 86 12.16 10.64 1.03
C ILE A 86 13.46 10.85 1.82
N CYS A 87 14.49 10.06 1.53
CA CYS A 87 15.79 10.15 2.14
C CYS A 87 16.84 10.56 1.10
N THR A 88 17.52 11.68 1.34
CA THR A 88 18.63 12.15 0.49
C THR A 88 19.93 11.55 0.99
N LEU A 89 20.62 10.83 0.10
CA LEU A 89 21.91 10.20 0.37
C LEU A 89 23.05 11.22 0.24
N PRO A 90 24.22 10.96 0.88
CA PRO A 90 25.37 11.87 0.81
C PRO A 90 25.91 12.13 -0.61
N ASN A 91 25.62 11.23 -1.55
CA ASN A 91 25.98 11.36 -2.96
C ASN A 91 24.98 12.19 -3.78
N GLY A 92 24.00 12.83 -3.14
CA GLY A 92 22.94 13.62 -3.78
C GLY A 92 21.79 12.79 -4.36
N ASN A 93 21.86 11.45 -4.31
CA ASN A 93 20.77 10.60 -4.77
C ASN A 93 19.63 10.56 -3.77
N VAL A 94 18.41 10.43 -4.29
CA VAL A 94 17.19 10.36 -3.48
C VAL A 94 16.68 8.93 -3.43
N LYS A 95 16.34 8.46 -2.23
CA LYS A 95 15.81 7.12 -1.98
C LYS A 95 14.45 7.22 -1.31
N ARG A 96 13.49 6.44 -1.80
CA ARG A 96 12.19 6.28 -1.14
C ARG A 96 12.24 5.11 -0.18
N LEU A 97 11.69 5.36 0.99
CA LEU A 97 11.53 4.38 2.05
C LEU A 97 10.04 4.24 2.33
N TYR A 98 9.53 3.02 2.33
CA TYR A 98 8.11 2.72 2.50
C TYR A 98 7.87 2.13 3.89
N ASP A 99 6.74 2.48 4.50
CA ASP A 99 6.24 1.92 5.75
C ASP A 99 4.74 1.61 5.61
N LEU A 100 4.22 0.77 6.50
CA LEU A 100 2.83 0.35 6.51
C LEU A 100 1.94 1.38 7.22
N ASP A 101 0.81 1.76 6.60
CA ASP A 101 -0.22 2.58 7.24
C ASP A 101 -1.23 1.69 7.98
N PRO A 102 -1.77 2.07 9.17
CA PRO A 102 -2.65 1.23 9.99
C PRO A 102 -3.73 0.39 9.27
N VAL A 103 -4.23 0.84 8.12
CA VAL A 103 -5.16 0.06 7.28
C VAL A 103 -4.62 -1.32 6.88
N TYR A 104 -3.29 -1.51 6.81
CA TYR A 104 -2.66 -2.78 6.45
C TYR A 104 -3.14 -3.95 7.31
N LYS A 105 -3.51 -3.69 8.58
CA LYS A 105 -3.97 -4.70 9.54
C LYS A 105 -5.23 -5.43 9.09
N PHE A 106 -6.05 -4.78 8.25
CA PHE A 106 -7.26 -5.36 7.68
C PHE A 106 -7.01 -6.05 6.34
N LEU A 107 -5.82 -5.89 5.76
CA LEU A 107 -5.47 -6.42 4.44
C LEU A 107 -4.58 -7.65 4.54
N THR A 108 -3.92 -7.87 5.67
CA THR A 108 -3.16 -9.09 5.94
C THR A 108 -4.08 -10.23 6.36
N LYS A 109 -3.60 -11.47 6.23
CA LYS A 109 -4.27 -12.65 6.81
C LYS A 109 -4.29 -12.50 8.32
N ASN A 110 -5.32 -11.85 8.83
CA ASN A 110 -5.74 -12.05 10.19
C ASN A 110 -6.26 -13.49 10.27
N GLU A 111 -5.80 -14.28 11.24
CA GLU A 111 -6.26 -15.66 11.49
C GLU A 111 -7.75 -15.74 11.87
N ARG A 112 -8.53 -14.68 11.62
CA ARG A 112 -9.96 -14.54 11.93
C ARG A 112 -10.69 -13.71 10.87
N TRP A 113 -10.61 -14.13 9.61
CA TRP A 113 -11.73 -13.95 8.69
C TRP A 113 -12.60 -15.22 8.69
N CYS A 114 -12.91 -15.73 9.89
CA CYS A 114 -14.09 -16.56 10.05
C CYS A 114 -15.29 -15.62 9.93
N PHE A 115 -16.04 -15.71 8.85
CA PHE A 115 -17.43 -15.21 8.77
C PHE A 115 -18.38 -16.02 9.69
N HIS A 116 -17.87 -16.50 10.82
CA HIS A 116 -18.63 -17.22 11.82
C HIS A 116 -18.08 -16.94 13.22
N CYS A 117 -19.01 -16.72 14.15
CA CYS A 117 -18.86 -16.47 15.58
C CYS A 117 -18.52 -15.04 16.02
N SER A 118 -19.56 -14.21 16.10
CA SER A 118 -19.74 -13.29 17.23
C SER A 118 -20.73 -13.91 18.21
N SER A 119 -20.25 -14.76 19.13
CA SER A 119 -20.85 -14.81 20.47
C SER A 119 -20.16 -13.71 21.27
N LEU A 120 -20.93 -12.70 21.64
CA LEU A 120 -20.52 -11.58 22.49
C LEU A 120 -19.99 -12.10 23.84
N PRO A 121 -18.91 -11.53 24.39
CA PRO A 121 -18.70 -11.58 25.82
C PRO A 121 -19.60 -10.54 26.49
N HIS A 122 -20.34 -11.03 27.49
CA HIS A 122 -21.15 -10.27 28.42
C HIS A 122 -20.23 -9.32 29.22
N GLU A 123 -20.47 -8.01 29.15
CA GLU A 123 -19.89 -7.09 30.13
C GLU A 123 -20.60 -7.32 31.47
N SER A 124 -19.81 -7.52 32.52
CA SER A 124 -20.24 -7.46 33.91
C SER A 124 -19.25 -6.56 34.63
N GLY A 125 -19.74 -5.39 35.02
CA GLY A 125 -19.06 -4.35 35.78
C GLY A 125 -20.04 -3.23 36.06
#